data_AF-A0A1A9KH29-F1
#
_entry.id   AF-A0A1A9KH29-F1
#
_cell.length_a   1.000
_cell.length_b   1.000
_cell.length_c   1.000
_cell.angle_alpha   90.00
_cell.angle_beta   90.00
_cell.angle_gamma   90.00
#
_symmetry.space_group_name_H-M   'P 1'
#
loop_
_entity.id
_entity.type
_entity.pdbx_description
1 polymer ?
#
loop_
_entity_poly.entity_id
_entity_poly.type
_entity_poly.pdbx_seq_one_letter_code
_entity_poly.pdbx_strand_id
1 'polypeptide(L)'
;MKKLIFALALTSLGSSLAFADSNVGQCVYPKHVVGSDGSLKFKQQIVILGQPDGNGVQFVLKSFSSFTVGAESNGYIQLVTTPDYNEADPEAGAGKVFGWAKPKDFDFVPLRNCS
;
A
#
# COMPACT_ATOMS: atom_id res chain seq x y z
N MET A 1 -9.99 -59.08 -29.60
CA MET A 1 -9.88 -57.73 -30.19
C MET A 1 -9.93 -56.70 -29.08
N LYS A 2 -8.91 -55.85 -29.02
CA LYS A 2 -8.71 -54.73 -28.08
C LYS A 2 -9.89 -53.75 -28.11
N LYS A 3 -10.38 -53.32 -26.94
CA LYS A 3 -10.97 -51.97 -26.76
C LYS A 3 -10.53 -51.42 -25.41
N LEU A 4 -9.38 -50.74 -25.43
CA LEU A 4 -8.92 -49.85 -24.37
C LEU A 4 -9.76 -48.57 -24.46
N ILE A 5 -10.59 -48.30 -23.46
CA ILE A 5 -11.23 -46.99 -23.30
C ILE A 5 -10.36 -46.23 -22.30
N PHE A 6 -9.51 -45.35 -22.84
CA PHE A 6 -8.74 -44.37 -22.09
C PHE A 6 -9.71 -43.29 -21.61
N ALA A 7 -10.06 -43.28 -20.33
CA ALA A 7 -10.73 -42.15 -19.70
C ALA A 7 -9.67 -41.07 -19.41
N LEU A 8 -9.63 -40.04 -20.25
CA LEU A 8 -8.79 -38.87 -20.04
C LEU A 8 -9.36 -38.07 -18.85
N ALA A 9 -8.70 -38.18 -17.69
CA ALA A 9 -8.96 -37.31 -16.55
C ALA A 9 -8.53 -35.89 -16.92
N LEU A 10 -9.50 -35.03 -17.25
CA LEU A 10 -9.29 -33.61 -17.45
C LEU A 10 -9.12 -32.97 -16.06
N THR A 11 -7.91 -32.98 -15.53
CA THR A 11 -7.55 -32.19 -14.35
C THR A 11 -7.65 -30.72 -14.74
N SER A 12 -8.76 -30.09 -14.36
CA SER A 12 -8.90 -28.64 -14.38
C SER A 12 -7.86 -28.06 -13.43
N LEU A 13 -6.74 -27.59 -13.98
CA LEU A 13 -5.89 -26.58 -13.35
C LEU A 13 -6.74 -25.31 -13.23
N GLY A 14 -7.55 -25.24 -12.18
CA GLY A 14 -8.17 -24.01 -11.75
C GLY A 14 -7.06 -23.12 -11.25
N SER A 15 -6.54 -22.24 -12.11
CA SER A 15 -5.71 -21.12 -11.71
C SER A 15 -6.51 -20.34 -10.67
N SER A 16 -6.16 -20.47 -9.40
CA SER A 16 -6.71 -19.66 -8.34
C SER A 16 -6.45 -18.21 -8.72
N LEU A 17 -7.51 -17.50 -9.13
CA LEU A 17 -7.50 -16.05 -9.16
C LEU A 17 -7.35 -15.61 -7.70
N ALA A 18 -6.11 -15.48 -7.24
CA ALA A 18 -5.78 -14.94 -5.94
C ALA A 18 -6.10 -13.44 -5.99
N PHE A 19 -7.36 -13.09 -5.77
CA PHE A 19 -7.72 -11.74 -5.39
C PHE A 19 -7.20 -11.57 -3.97
N ALA A 20 -6.11 -10.81 -3.82
CA ALA A 20 -5.69 -10.37 -2.50
C ALA A 20 -6.81 -9.46 -1.96
N ASP A 21 -7.55 -9.97 -0.97
CA ASP A 21 -8.60 -9.22 -0.25
C ASP A 21 -8.00 -8.09 0.60
N SER A 22 -6.66 -8.09 0.76
CA SER A 22 -5.92 -7.15 1.59
C SER A 22 -4.97 -6.29 0.76
N ASN A 23 -4.82 -5.03 1.16
CA ASN A 23 -3.82 -4.14 0.59
C ASN A 23 -2.45 -4.26 1.27
N VAL A 24 -2.27 -5.18 2.23
CA VAL A 24 -0.95 -5.41 2.85
C VAL A 24 0.10 -5.75 1.78
N GLY A 25 1.25 -5.09 1.89
CA GLY A 25 2.35 -5.18 0.94
C GLY A 25 2.18 -4.27 -0.28
N GLN A 26 1.03 -3.62 -0.49
CA GLN A 26 0.90 -2.62 -1.54
C GLN A 26 1.56 -1.30 -1.15
N CYS A 27 1.90 -0.52 -2.17
CA CYS A 27 2.45 0.81 -1.99
C CYS A 27 1.38 1.86 -2.14
N VAL A 28 1.49 2.90 -1.33
CA VAL A 28 0.55 4.01 -1.29
C VAL A 28 1.29 5.34 -1.36
N TYR A 29 0.69 6.29 -2.06
CA TYR A 29 1.18 7.65 -2.15
C TYR A 29 0.11 8.64 -1.72
N PRO A 30 0.43 9.70 -0.96
CA PRO A 30 -0.53 10.70 -0.56
C PRO A 30 -1.23 11.34 -1.77
N LYS A 31 -2.58 11.38 -1.73
CA LYS A 31 -3.35 12.07 -2.76
C LYS A 31 -2.97 13.54 -2.77
N HIS A 32 -2.66 14.04 -3.95
CA HIS A 32 -2.26 15.42 -4.16
C HIS A 32 -3.01 16.05 -5.32
N VAL A 33 -2.93 17.38 -5.38
CA VAL A 33 -3.38 18.22 -6.47
C VAL A 33 -2.25 19.18 -6.84
N VAL A 34 -2.22 19.59 -8.11
CA VAL A 34 -1.32 20.64 -8.56
C VAL A 34 -2.00 21.98 -8.31
N GLY A 35 -1.35 22.84 -7.52
CA GLY A 35 -1.80 24.20 -7.27
C GLY A 35 -1.73 25.08 -8.51
N SER A 36 -2.39 26.24 -8.47
CA SER A 36 -2.31 27.25 -9.53
C SER A 36 -0.88 27.77 -9.77
N ASP A 37 -0.02 27.62 -8.77
CA ASP A 37 1.40 27.95 -8.77
C ASP A 37 2.31 26.80 -9.23
N GLY A 38 1.75 25.66 -9.64
CA GLY A 38 2.50 24.48 -10.07
C GLY A 38 3.05 23.61 -8.93
N SER A 39 2.88 24.04 -7.67
CA SER A 39 3.31 23.26 -6.50
C SER A 39 2.36 22.09 -6.19
N LEU A 40 2.90 21.03 -5.60
CA LEU A 40 2.07 19.92 -5.11
C LEU A 40 1.46 20.28 -3.75
N LYS A 41 0.16 20.05 -3.61
CA LYS A 41 -0.59 20.22 -2.35
C LYS A 41 -1.36 18.95 -2.05
N PHE A 42 -1.44 18.56 -0.78
CA PHE A 42 -2.29 17.43 -0.42
C PHE A 42 -3.73 17.74 -0.81
N LYS A 43 -4.43 16.74 -1.36
CA LYS A 43 -5.84 16.90 -1.76
C LYS A 43 -6.73 17.25 -0.55
N GLN A 44 -6.34 16.78 0.62
CA GLN A 44 -6.91 17.13 1.92
C GLN A 44 -5.84 16.94 3.01
N GLN A 45 -6.09 17.46 4.21
CA GLN A 45 -5.21 17.20 5.35
C GLN A 45 -5.23 15.71 5.73
N ILE A 46 -4.05 15.09 5.80
CA ILE A 46 -3.91 13.67 6.16
C ILE A 46 -3.47 13.57 7.62
N VAL A 47 -4.31 12.93 8.43
CA VAL A 47 -4.03 12.66 9.84
C VAL A 47 -3.40 11.29 9.99
N ILE A 48 -2.29 11.25 10.73
CA ILE A 48 -1.56 10.06 11.09
C ILE A 48 -1.79 9.78 12.57
N LEU A 49 -2.20 8.56 12.86
CA LEU A 49 -2.55 8.09 14.19
C LEU A 49 -1.49 7.14 14.72
N GLY A 50 -1.25 7.17 16.03
CA GLY A 50 -0.41 6.19 16.71
C GLY A 50 -1.04 4.78 16.74
N GLN A 51 -2.37 4.67 16.69
CA GLN A 51 -3.12 3.43 16.80
C GLN A 51 -4.25 3.33 15.75
N PRO A 52 -4.65 2.11 15.35
CA PRO A 52 -5.68 1.90 14.32
C PRO A 52 -7.11 2.13 14.81
N ASP A 53 -7.34 2.68 15.99
CA ASP A 53 -8.68 2.84 16.59
C ASP A 53 -9.13 4.30 16.69
N GLY A 54 -8.34 5.24 16.14
CA GLY A 54 -8.59 6.67 16.27
C GLY A 54 -8.06 7.28 17.58
N ASN A 55 -7.49 6.47 18.47
CA ASN A 55 -6.94 6.92 19.75
C ASN A 55 -5.41 7.08 19.68
N GLY A 56 -4.84 7.67 20.73
CA GLY A 56 -3.39 7.90 20.85
C GLY A 56 -2.90 9.21 20.24
N VAL A 57 -1.57 9.32 20.11
CA VAL A 57 -0.92 10.52 19.56
C VAL A 57 -1.29 10.67 18.09
N GLN A 58 -1.63 11.89 17.68
CA GLN A 58 -1.97 12.21 16.31
C GLN A 58 -1.09 13.34 15.79
N PHE A 59 -0.73 13.27 14.51
CA PHE A 59 -0.04 14.34 13.83
C PHE A 59 -0.47 14.43 12.37
N VAL A 60 -0.13 15.55 11.74
CA VAL A 60 -0.46 15.79 10.33
C VAL A 60 0.73 15.38 9.47
N LEU A 61 0.47 14.66 8.38
CA LEU A 61 1.51 14.34 7.40
C LEU A 61 2.02 15.62 6.73
N LYS A 62 3.35 15.77 6.65
CA LYS A 62 4.00 16.98 6.11
C LYS A 62 4.82 16.74 4.84
N SER A 63 5.05 15.48 4.46
CA SER A 63 5.87 15.11 3.29
C SER A 63 5.07 14.28 2.30
N PHE A 64 5.43 14.43 1.02
CA PHE A 64 4.92 13.58 -0.06
C PHE A 64 5.83 12.36 -0.25
N SER A 65 5.88 11.52 0.77
CA SER A 65 6.64 10.27 0.76
C SER A 65 5.73 9.10 0.38
N SER A 66 6.28 8.10 -0.31
CA SER A 66 5.61 6.80 -0.47
C SER A 66 5.69 5.99 0.83
N PHE A 67 4.71 5.09 1.00
CA PHE A 67 4.68 4.13 2.09
C PHE A 67 4.26 2.76 1.56
N THR A 68 4.65 1.71 2.26
CA THR A 68 4.09 0.37 2.09
C THR A 68 3.01 0.15 3.16
N VAL A 69 1.94 -0.55 2.82
CA VAL A 69 0.93 -0.98 3.78
C VAL A 69 1.47 -2.18 4.58
N GLY A 70 1.74 -1.98 5.87
CA GLY A 70 2.23 -3.05 6.76
C GLY A 70 1.13 -3.92 7.36
N ALA A 71 -0.03 -3.33 7.62
CA ALA A 71 -1.18 -3.97 8.26
C ALA A 71 -2.47 -3.19 7.96
N GLU A 72 -3.61 -3.84 8.18
CA GLU A 72 -4.94 -3.24 8.08
C GLU A 72 -5.73 -3.54 9.35
N SER A 73 -6.42 -2.54 9.91
CA SER A 73 -7.24 -2.72 11.11
C SER A 73 -8.25 -1.58 11.26
N ASN A 74 -9.49 -1.90 11.66
CA ASN A 74 -10.57 -0.93 11.90
C ASN A 74 -10.77 0.12 10.78
N GLY A 75 -10.52 -0.25 9.53
CA GLY A 75 -10.62 0.66 8.38
C GLY A 75 -9.48 1.68 8.28
N TYR A 76 -8.33 1.38 8.87
CA TYR A 76 -7.06 2.09 8.72
C TYR A 76 -5.99 1.17 8.13
N ILE A 77 -5.01 1.78 7.47
CA ILE A 77 -3.81 1.12 6.97
C ILE A 77 -2.61 1.58 7.79
N GLN A 78 -1.71 0.65 8.13
CA GLN A 78 -0.42 0.98 8.73
C GLN A 78 0.56 1.38 7.64
N LEU A 79 1.11 2.58 7.77
CA LEU A 79 2.11 3.12 6.87
C LEU A 79 3.51 2.71 7.36
N VAL A 80 4.25 2.06 6.49
CA VAL A 80 5.65 1.68 6.69
C VAL A 80 6.51 2.47 5.70
N THR A 81 7.58 3.08 6.18
CA THR A 81 8.48 3.88 5.33
C THR A 81 9.14 3.03 4.25
N THR A 82 9.26 3.59 3.05
CA THR A 82 9.98 3.01 1.92
C THR A 82 11.40 3.56 1.86
N PRO A 83 12.31 2.97 1.07
CA PRO A 83 13.58 3.59 0.75
C PRO A 83 13.39 4.98 0.11
N ASP A 84 14.30 5.92 0.38
CA ASP A 84 14.31 7.26 -0.22
C ASP A 84 15.57 7.44 -1.06
N TYR A 85 15.44 7.27 -2.38
CA TYR A 85 16.58 7.37 -3.31
C TYR A 85 17.09 8.80 -3.53
N ASN A 86 16.50 9.80 -2.87
CA ASN A 86 17.05 11.16 -2.84
C ASN A 86 18.10 11.34 -1.73
N GLU A 87 18.14 10.43 -0.75
CA GLU A 87 19.09 10.44 0.36
C GLU A 87 20.39 9.69 0.01
N ALA A 88 21.48 10.01 0.71
CA ALA A 88 22.78 9.36 0.50
C ALA A 88 22.77 7.87 0.89
N ASP A 89 21.96 7.51 1.89
CA ASP A 89 21.66 6.13 2.26
C ASP A 89 20.13 5.92 2.18
N PRO A 90 19.62 5.38 1.06
CA PRO A 90 18.19 5.21 0.84
C PRO A 90 17.51 4.30 1.86
N GLU A 91 18.24 3.35 2.46
CA GLU A 91 17.68 2.31 3.32
C GLU A 91 17.66 2.71 4.81
N ALA A 92 18.40 3.75 5.22
CA ALA A 92 18.52 4.17 6.61
C ALA A 92 17.17 4.42 7.32
N GLY A 93 16.16 4.84 6.54
CA GLY A 93 14.81 5.14 6.98
C GLY A 93 13.79 4.05 6.72
N ALA A 94 14.07 3.04 5.88
CA ALA A 94 13.09 2.12 5.36
C ALA A 94 12.59 1.10 6.40
N GLY A 95 11.38 0.59 6.21
CA GLY A 95 10.80 -0.48 7.04
C GLY A 95 10.30 -0.03 8.42
N LYS A 96 10.33 1.27 8.73
CA LYS A 96 9.87 1.81 10.02
C LYS A 96 8.38 2.08 9.98
N VAL A 97 7.66 1.71 11.05
CA VAL A 97 6.26 2.08 11.21
C VAL A 97 6.16 3.60 11.38
N PHE A 98 5.50 4.25 10.42
CA PHE A 98 5.26 5.68 10.45
C PHE A 98 3.98 6.03 11.23
N GLY A 99 2.95 5.18 11.12
CA GLY A 99 1.68 5.34 11.84
C GLY A 99 0.52 4.72 11.08
N TRP A 100 -0.70 5.09 11.46
CA TRP A 100 -1.95 4.60 10.86
C TRP A 100 -2.70 5.74 10.17
N ALA A 101 -3.29 5.47 9.01
CA ALA A 101 -4.02 6.47 8.25
C ALA A 101 -5.24 5.88 7.54
N LYS A 102 -6.15 6.75 7.07
CA LYS A 102 -7.31 6.33 6.28
C LYS A 102 -6.88 6.03 4.84
N PRO A 103 -7.18 4.84 4.29
CA PRO A 103 -6.76 4.47 2.94
C PRO A 103 -7.33 5.40 1.86
N LYS A 104 -8.50 6.00 2.09
CA LYS A 104 -9.13 6.95 1.16
C LYS A 104 -8.25 8.16 0.83
N ASP A 105 -7.30 8.51 1.70
CA ASP A 105 -6.43 9.67 1.55
C ASP A 105 -5.19 9.39 0.69
N PHE A 106 -5.04 8.15 0.23
CA PHE A 106 -3.91 7.69 -0.56
C PHE A 106 -4.37 7.07 -1.89
N ASP A 107 -3.45 7.11 -2.86
CA ASP A 107 -3.54 6.36 -4.10
C ASP A 107 -2.69 5.10 -3.96
N PHE A 108 -3.27 3.93 -4.28
CA PHE A 108 -2.52 2.69 -4.39
C PHE A 108 -1.74 2.69 -5.68
N VAL A 109 -0.42 2.47 -5.57
CA VAL A 109 0.51 2.50 -6.69
C VAL A 109 1.16 1.14 -6.88
N PRO A 110 1.55 0.79 -8.13
CA PRO A 110 2.32 -0.43 -8.37
C PRO A 110 3.62 -0.42 -7.55
N LEU A 111 4.04 -1.60 -7.06
CA LEU A 111 5.27 -1.79 -6.27
C LEU A 111 6.52 -1.14 -6.90
N ARG A 112 6.61 -1.14 -8.24
CA ARG A 112 7.72 -0.51 -8.97
C ARG A 112 7.81 1.02 -8.82
N ASN A 113 6.77 1.66 -8.29
CA ASN A 113 6.68 3.10 -8.07
C ASN A 113 6.70 3.44 -6.56
N CYS A 114 7.28 2.57 -5.74
CA CYS A 114 7.29 2.67 -4.29
C CYS A 114 8.53 3.40 -3.76
N SER A 115 8.99 4.42 -4.47
CA SER A 115 10.17 5.24 -4.18
C SER A 115 10.31 6.39 -5.18
#